data_AF-A0A5A7X489-F1
#
_entry.id   AF-A0A5A7X489-F1
#
_cell.length_a   1.000
_cell.length_b   1.000
_cell.length_c   1.000
_cell.angle_alpha   90.00
_cell.angle_beta   90.00
_cell.angle_gamma   90.00
#
_symmetry.space_group_name_H-M   'P 1'
#
loop_
_entity.id
_entity.type
_entity.pdbx_description
1 polymer ?
#
loop_
_entity_poly.entity_id
_entity_poly.type
_entity_poly.pdbx_seq_one_letter_code
_entity_poly.pdbx_strand_id
1 'polypeptide(L)' 'MFVDADGVAVAPLHQVRFERRTQLTSSSPMLVAVTPAGAFTLKRGNPFNGGLGNLDDVLTAAVFGGAR' A
#
# COMPACT_ATOMS: atom_id res chain seq x y z
N MET A 1 2.47 -10.88 -9.80
CA MET A 1 1.07 -10.44 -9.90
C MET A 1 0.66 -9.90 -8.54
N PHE A 2 -0.14 -8.84 -8.45
CA PHE A 2 -0.79 -8.45 -7.19
C PHE A 2 -2.11 -9.20 -7.05
N VAL A 3 -2.28 -9.83 -5.90
CA VAL A 3 -3.46 -10.59 -5.52
C VAL A 3 -4.08 -9.95 -4.28
N ASP A 4 -5.40 -10.02 -4.16
CA ASP A 4 -6.08 -9.58 -2.94
C ASP A 4 -5.98 -10.62 -1.81
N ALA A 5 -6.69 -10.35 -0.71
CA ALA A 5 -6.68 -11.21 0.48
C ALA A 5 -7.32 -12.59 0.22
N ASP A 6 -8.19 -12.70 -0.79
CA ASP A 6 -8.85 -13.94 -1.20
C ASP A 6 -8.05 -14.69 -2.28
N GLY A 7 -6.89 -14.15 -2.68
CA GLY A 7 -6.01 -14.73 -3.68
C GLY A 7 -6.43 -14.42 -5.12
N VAL A 8 -7.39 -13.53 -5.33
CA VAL A 8 -7.84 -13.14 -6.67
C VAL A 8 -6.80 -12.22 -7.30
N ALA A 9 -6.44 -12.51 -8.54
CA ALA A 9 -5.50 -11.69 -9.30
C ALA A 9 -6.14 -10.35 -9.69
N VAL A 10 -5.57 -9.25 -9.17
CA VAL A 10 -6.11 -7.89 -9.33
C VAL A 10 -5.40 -7.13 -10.45
N ALA A 11 -4.06 -7.10 -10.43
CA ALA A 11 -3.27 -6.36 -11.43
C ALA A 11 -1.82 -6.87 -11.54
N PRO A 12 -1.17 -6.74 -12.71
CA PRO A 12 0.27 -6.90 -12.84
C PRO A 12 1.03 -5.98 -11.88
N LEU A 13 2.13 -6.46 -11.27
CA LEU A 13 2.86 -5.67 -10.26
C LEU A 13 3.32 -4.32 -10.79
N HIS A 14 3.78 -4.23 -12.03
CA HIS A 14 4.24 -2.97 -12.64
C HIS A 14 3.14 -1.90 -12.79
N GLN A 15 1.86 -2.26 -12.60
CA GLN A 15 0.73 -1.33 -12.58
C GLN A 15 0.27 -1.00 -11.16
N VAL A 16 0.97 -1.50 -10.15
CA VAL A 16 0.65 -1.29 -8.74
C VAL A 16 1.52 -0.16 -8.21
N ARG A 17 0.91 0.79 -7.50
CA ARG A 17 1.61 1.82 -6.75
C ARG A 17 1.27 1.72 -5.27
N PHE A 18 2.26 1.82 -4.39
CA PHE A 18 2.03 1.87 -2.95
C PHE A 18 1.93 3.32 -2.49
N GLU A 19 0.88 3.64 -1.74
CA GLU A 19 0.64 5.00 -1.27
C GLU A 19 0.17 5.03 0.18
N ARG A 20 0.50 6.13 0.88
CA ARG A 20 -0.09 6.48 2.16
C ARG A 20 -1.27 7.39 1.95
N ARG A 21 -2.44 7.01 2.47
CA ARG A 21 -3.70 7.76 2.35
C ARG A 21 -4.25 8.10 3.72
N THR A 22 -4.51 9.38 3.98
CA THR A 22 -5.23 9.82 5.18
C THR A 22 -6.72 9.59 5.02
N GLN A 23 -7.39 9.18 6.11
CA GLN A 23 -8.83 8.97 6.12
C GLN A 23 -9.49 10.09 6.93
N LEU A 24 -10.65 10.56 6.48
CA LEU A 24 -11.34 11.70 7.10
C LEU A 24 -11.66 11.47 8.59
N THR A 25 -11.85 10.21 8.99
CA THR A 25 -12.23 9.80 10.35
C THR A 25 -11.04 9.42 11.23
N SER A 26 -9.80 9.49 10.72
CA SER A 26 -8.61 9.11 11.48
C SER A 26 -7.39 9.93 11.08
N SER A 27 -6.72 10.52 12.07
CA SER A 27 -5.44 11.22 11.86
C SER A 27 -4.29 10.29 11.49
N SER A 28 -4.50 8.97 11.48
CA SER A 28 -3.48 7.99 11.07
C SER A 28 -3.63 7.59 9.60
N PRO A 29 -2.56 7.70 8.79
CA PRO A 29 -2.59 7.26 7.39
C PRO A 29 -2.76 5.74 7.30
N MET A 30 -3.35 5.27 6.21
CA MET A 30 -3.37 3.86 5.80
C MET A 30 -2.47 3.64 4.60
N LEU A 31 -1.90 2.44 4.49
CA LEU A 31 -1.14 1.99 3.34
C LEU A 31 -2.10 1.31 2.36
N VAL A 32 -2.09 1.76 1.12
CA VAL A 32 -2.91 1.21 0.04
C VAL A 32 -2.05 0.79 -1.15
N ALA A 33 -2.50 -0.26 -1.84
CA ALA A 33 -2.07 -0.59 -3.19
C ALA A 33 -3.07 0.03 -4.17
N VAL A 34 -2.61 0.95 -5.01
CA VAL A 34 -3.39 1.56 -6.09
C VAL A 34 -3.13 0.78 -7.37
N THR A 35 -4.22 0.36 -8.00
CA THR A 35 -4.21 -0.43 -9.24
C THR A 35 -5.26 0.12 -10.21
N PRO A 36 -5.26 -0.28 -11.50
CA PRO A 36 -6.33 0.09 -12.43
C PRO A 36 -7.73 -0.38 -11.99
N ALA A 37 -7.81 -1.46 -11.20
CA ALA A 37 -9.06 -1.99 -10.65
C ALA A 37 -9.55 -1.25 -9.40
N GLY A 38 -8.73 -0.36 -8.83
CA GLY A 38 -9.05 0.40 -7.62
C GLY A 38 -7.94 0.38 -6.57
N ALA A 39 -8.26 0.92 -5.39
CA ALA A 39 -7.34 0.99 -4.25
C ALA A 39 -7.68 -0.07 -3.21
N PHE A 40 -6.68 -0.85 -2.82
CA PHE A 40 -6.80 -1.96 -1.87
C PHE A 40 -6.04 -1.63 -0.60
N THR A 41 -6.69 -1.74 0.56
CA THR A 41 -6.04 -1.44 1.85
C THR A 41 -5.14 -2.59 2.27
N LEU A 42 -3.84 -2.34 2.38
CA LEU A 42 -2.86 -3.32 2.85
C LEU A 42 -2.73 -3.29 4.37
N LYS A 43 -2.68 -2.07 4.93
CA LYS A 43 -2.54 -1.88 6.37
C LYS A 43 -3.16 -0.55 6.79
N ARG A 44 -4.05 -0.58 7.78
CA ARG A 44 -4.49 0.64 8.45
C ARG A 44 -3.43 1.07 9.46
N GLY A 45 -3.06 2.35 9.44
CA GLY A 45 -2.26 2.92 10.50
C GLY A 45 -3.06 2.99 11.79
N ASN A 46 -2.36 2.91 12.90
CA ASN A 46 -2.89 3.07 14.24
C ASN A 46 -1.96 4.01 15.00
N PRO A 47 -2.47 5.08 15.64
CA PRO A 47 -1.61 6.04 16.33
C PRO A 47 -0.89 5.42 17.53
N PHE A 48 -1.40 4.32 18.07
CA PHE A 48 -0.87 3.65 19.27
C PHE A 48 0.19 2.58 18.98
N ASN A 49 0.45 2.25 17.70
CA ASN A 49 1.46 1.24 17.33
C ASN A 49 2.67 1.82 16.57
N GLY A 50 2.85 3.14 16.61
CA GLY A 50 3.97 3.83 15.95
C GLY A 50 3.71 4.27 14.50
N GLY A 51 2.51 4.06 13.96
CA GLY A 51 2.12 4.52 12.62
C GLY A 51 2.72 3.69 11.47
N LEU A 52 2.76 4.27 10.27
CA LEU A 52 3.27 3.58 9.06
C LEU A 52 4.73 3.91 8.71
N GLY A 53 5.29 5.03 9.20
CA GLY A 53 6.62 5.47 8.77
C GLY A 53 6.72 5.66 7.24
N ASN A 54 7.75 5.06 6.64
CA ASN A 54 8.07 5.06 5.21
C ASN A 54 7.77 3.71 4.52
N LEU A 55 6.76 2.98 5.01
CA LEU A 55 6.42 1.64 4.50
C LEU A 55 6.10 1.59 3.00
N ASP A 56 5.55 2.67 2.45
CA ASP A 56 5.32 2.86 1.01
C ASP A 56 6.62 2.84 0.22
N ASP A 57 7.66 3.56 0.66
CA ASP A 57 8.98 3.56 0.03
C ASP A 57 9.65 2.18 0.11
N VAL A 58 9.60 1.55 1.29
CA VAL A 58 10.19 0.21 1.50
C VAL A 58 9.54 -0.83 0.60
N LEU A 59 8.21 -0.83 0.51
CA LEU A 59 7.49 -1.77 -0.36
C LEU A 59 7.74 -1.47 -1.84
N THR A 60 7.79 -0.20 -2.22
CA THR A 60 8.13 0.20 -3.59
C THR A 60 9.53 -0.32 -3.96
N ALA A 61 10.53 -0.10 -3.10
CA ALA A 61 11.88 -0.59 -3.33
C ALA A 61 11.97 -2.12 -3.33
N ALA A 62 11.22 -2.81 -2.46
CA ALA A 62 11.22 -4.28 -2.39
C ALA A 62 10.58 -4.93 -3.63
N VAL A 63 9.52 -4.32 -4.17
CA VAL A 63 8.74 -4.88 -5.29
C VAL A 63 9.32 -4.45 -6.65
N PHE A 64 9.81 -3.22 -6.76
CA PHE A 64 10.25 -2.62 -8.03
C PHE A 64 11.76 -2.41 -8.14
N GLY A 65 12.50 -2.63 -7.05
CA GLY A 65 13.90 -2.25 -6.95
C GLY A 65 14.05 -0.77 -6.57
N GLY A 66 14.96 -0.48 -5.64
CA GLY A 66 15.35 0.89 -5.33
C GLY A 66 16.23 1.46 -6.45
N ALA A 67 16.10 2.76 -6.75
CA ALA A 67 17.11 3.48 -7.53
C ALA A 67 18.47 3.23 -6.87
N ARG A 68 19.37 2.58 -7.61
CA ARG A 68 20.77 2.41 -7.21
C ARG A 68 21.52 3.71 -7.42
#